data_AF-A0A9D1LN85-F1
#
_entry.id   AF-A0A9D1LN85-F1
#
_cell.length_a   1.000
_cell.length_b   1.000
_cell.length_c   1.000
_cell.angle_alpha   90.00
_cell.angle_beta   90.00
_cell.angle_gamma   90.00
#
_symmetry.space_group_name_H-M   'P 1'
#
loop_
_entity.id
_entity.type
_entity.pdbx_description
1 polymer ?
#
loop_
_entity_poly.entity_id
_entity_poly.type
_entity_poly.pdbx_seq_one_letter_code
_entity_poly.pdbx_strand_id
1 'polypeptide(L)'
;MPLFISTAFAITLAVAILALIILTLVLVFVGISAKNGIKQGEEDFDILEEKVGRASRSPARKGWAKAGSILADIVIAVLAIGFLGLLFTRLMPSIGMPYVLEVVATPSMASVLPQNQSHVREGDKPIKVDDLIAVKRIDSLDEIKLYDIISYDNPDGRNYIHRVVEIAESYVITQGDANNVDDGVKVTLDMIVGVYTGFQIPYIGTVTFYLQSDYGILGMSCLAYVIIAAEIYFAAIGSAREKRLKSYDDIFASTGARIVTYSDPNGTISFNKDYVGTIDESKTMPTKDITFKR
;
A
#
# COMPACT_ATOMS: atom_id res chain seq x y z
N MET A 1 14.40 -3.97 26.49
CA MET A 1 14.50 -2.49 26.43
C MET A 1 13.14 -1.91 26.73
N PRO A 2 12.99 -0.92 27.63
CA PRO A 2 11.72 -0.21 27.76
C PRO A 2 11.44 0.47 26.41
N LEU A 3 10.20 0.37 25.94
CA LEU A 3 9.73 1.05 24.73
C LEU A 3 9.69 2.55 25.03
N PHE A 4 10.84 3.23 24.99
CA PHE A 4 10.91 4.69 25.11
C PHE A 4 10.36 5.29 23.82
N ILE A 5 9.03 5.36 23.75
CA ILE A 5 8.32 6.13 22.75
C ILE A 5 8.77 7.58 22.91
N SER A 6 9.37 8.15 21.86
CA SER A 6 9.67 9.57 21.86
C SER A 6 8.39 10.37 22.05
N THR A 7 8.45 11.49 22.78
CA THR A 7 7.30 12.38 22.97
C THR A 7 6.70 12.81 21.63
N ALA A 8 7.53 13.04 20.61
CA ALA A 8 7.12 13.33 19.24
C ALA A 8 6.32 12.18 18.60
N PHE A 9 6.76 10.93 18.76
CA PHE A 9 6.02 9.78 18.24
C PHE A 9 4.69 9.59 18.98
N ALA A 10 4.66 9.75 20.30
CA ALA A 10 3.41 9.65 21.07
C ALA A 10 2.35 10.67 20.60
N ILE A 11 2.77 11.92 20.38
CA ILE A 11 1.88 12.98 19.86
C ILE A 11 1.39 12.61 18.46
N THR A 12 2.30 12.18 17.58
CA THR A 12 1.95 11.77 16.21
C THR A 12 0.94 10.62 16.20
N LEU A 13 1.16 9.61 17.04
CA LEU A 13 0.26 8.48 17.22
C LEU A 13 -1.12 8.92 17.71
N ALA A 14 -1.18 9.80 18.71
CA ALA A 14 -2.45 10.32 19.23
C ALA A 14 -3.24 11.11 18.18
N VAL A 15 -2.55 11.96 17.40
CA VAL A 15 -3.16 12.72 16.29
C VAL A 15 -3.67 11.78 15.20
N ALA A 16 -2.90 10.76 14.83
CA ALA A 16 -3.32 9.77 13.84
C ALA A 16 -4.58 9.03 14.31
N ILE A 17 -4.61 8.55 15.56
CA ILE A 17 -5.78 7.87 16.13
C ILE A 17 -7.01 8.80 16.13
N LEU A 18 -6.86 10.06 16.55
CA LEU A 18 -7.95 11.03 16.53
C LEU A 18 -8.48 11.27 15.11
N ALA A 19 -7.59 11.41 14.13
CA ALA A 19 -7.96 11.59 12.73
C ALA A 19 -8.71 10.37 12.19
N LEU A 20 -8.27 9.15 12.53
CA LEU A 20 -8.97 7.93 12.14
C LEU A 20 -10.36 7.85 12.76
N ILE A 21 -10.52 8.19 14.04
CA ILE A 21 -11.83 8.23 14.71
C ILE A 21 -12.77 9.23 14.03
N ILE A 22 -12.29 10.44 13.73
CA ILE A 22 -13.07 11.46 13.04
C ILE A 22 -13.49 10.95 11.66
N LEU A 23 -12.56 10.36 10.90
CA LEU A 23 -12.85 9.75 9.60
C LEU A 23 -13.94 8.67 9.73
N THR A 24 -13.85 7.78 10.72
CA THR A 24 -14.88 6.76 10.96
C THR A 24 -16.24 7.40 11.21
N LEU A 25 -16.31 8.42 12.07
CA LEU A 25 -17.56 9.11 12.40
C LEU A 25 -18.17 9.78 11.17
N VAL A 26 -17.34 10.43 10.34
CA VAL A 26 -17.77 11.04 9.07
C VAL A 26 -18.29 9.97 8.11
N LEU A 27 -17.56 8.87 7.90
CA LEU A 27 -17.98 7.79 7.01
C LEU A 27 -19.28 7.12 7.49
N VAL A 28 -19.46 6.94 8.79
CA VAL A 28 -20.69 6.42 9.38
C VAL A 28 -21.86 7.40 9.17
N PHE A 29 -21.66 8.69 9.46
CA PHE A 29 -22.67 9.72 9.29
C PHE A 29 -23.12 9.84 7.82
N VAL A 30 -22.17 9.99 6.91
CA VAL A 30 -22.43 10.05 5.46
C VAL A 30 -23.08 8.75 5.00
N GLY A 31 -22.62 7.60 5.49
CA GLY A 31 -23.18 6.30 5.13
C GLY A 31 -24.62 6.11 5.58
N ILE A 32 -25.00 6.59 6.76
CA ILE A 32 -26.38 6.61 7.24
C ILE A 32 -27.23 7.54 6.38
N SER A 33 -26.73 8.75 6.10
CA SER A 33 -27.42 9.74 5.26
C SER A 33 -27.71 9.17 3.87
N ALA A 34 -26.70 8.63 3.19
CA ALA A 34 -26.83 8.03 1.87
C ALA A 34 -27.83 6.85 1.87
N LYS A 35 -27.76 5.96 2.87
CA LYS A 35 -28.73 4.86 3.00
C LYS A 35 -30.16 5.36 3.19
N ASN A 36 -30.36 6.44 3.92
CA ASN A 36 -31.69 7.03 4.11
C ASN A 36 -32.20 7.67 2.81
N GLY A 37 -31.36 8.41 2.09
CA GLY A 37 -31.70 8.96 0.77
C GLY A 37 -32.08 7.87 -0.24
N ILE A 38 -31.31 6.78 -0.30
CA ILE A 38 -31.63 5.61 -1.14
C ILE A 38 -32.99 4.99 -0.77
N LYS A 39 -33.31 4.88 0.52
CA LYS A 39 -34.60 4.34 0.97
C LYS A 39 -35.78 5.26 0.64
N GLN A 40 -35.56 6.57 0.72
CA GLN A 40 -36.56 7.60 0.42
C GLN A 40 -36.73 7.81 -1.08
N GLY A 41 -35.81 7.28 -1.88
CA GLY A 41 -35.85 7.33 -3.33
C GLY A 41 -35.20 8.56 -3.95
N GLU A 42 -34.40 9.29 -3.17
CA GLU A 42 -33.66 10.47 -3.63
C GLU A 42 -32.61 10.11 -4.70
N GLU A 43 -32.04 8.90 -4.64
CA GLU A 43 -31.02 8.42 -5.59
C GLU A 43 -31.59 7.48 -6.68
N ASP A 44 -32.92 7.30 -6.75
CA ASP A 44 -33.48 6.24 -7.60
C ASP A 44 -33.27 6.49 -9.10
N PHE A 45 -33.26 7.77 -9.53
CA PHE A 45 -32.90 8.12 -10.90
C PHE A 45 -31.49 7.63 -11.24
N ASP A 46 -30.51 7.98 -10.39
CA ASP A 46 -29.10 7.61 -10.59
C ASP A 46 -28.92 6.08 -10.58
N ILE A 47 -29.61 5.38 -9.66
CA ILE A 47 -29.56 3.92 -9.55
C ILE A 47 -30.10 3.24 -10.82
N LEU A 48 -31.21 3.73 -11.36
CA LEU A 48 -31.85 3.18 -12.56
C LEU A 48 -31.07 3.54 -13.83
N GLU A 49 -30.59 4.78 -13.94
CA GLU A 49 -29.71 5.22 -15.03
C GLU A 49 -28.43 4.40 -15.05
N GLU A 50 -27.80 4.16 -13.90
CA GLU A 50 -26.61 3.33 -13.79
C GLU A 50 -26.88 1.89 -14.28
N LYS A 51 -28.03 1.30 -13.94
CA LYS A 51 -28.41 -0.04 -14.42
C LYS A 51 -28.51 -0.09 -15.95
N VAL A 52 -29.20 0.87 -16.55
CA VAL A 52 -29.37 0.96 -18.01
C VAL A 52 -28.03 1.24 -18.69
N GLY A 53 -27.25 2.18 -18.16
CA GLY A 53 -25.92 2.53 -18.64
C GLY A 53 -24.93 1.36 -18.58
N ARG A 54 -24.96 0.54 -17.52
CA ARG A 54 -24.15 -0.68 -17.42
C ARG A 54 -24.55 -1.72 -18.48
N ALA A 55 -25.85 -1.88 -18.73
CA ALA A 55 -26.36 -2.80 -19.75
C ALA A 55 -25.93 -2.39 -21.16
N SER A 56 -25.98 -1.09 -21.48
CA SER A 56 -25.69 -0.52 -22.80
C SER A 56 -24.19 -0.40 -23.14
N ARG A 57 -23.28 -0.62 -22.18
CA ARG A 57 -21.81 -0.57 -22.42
C ARG A 57 -21.37 -1.58 -23.50
N SER A 58 -20.47 -1.14 -24.37
CA SER A 58 -19.81 -2.00 -25.37
C SER A 58 -19.02 -3.14 -24.70
N PRO A 59 -18.84 -4.30 -25.37
CA PRO A 59 -18.06 -5.42 -24.85
C PRO A 59 -16.64 -5.01 -24.44
N ALA A 60 -15.99 -4.15 -25.24
CA ALA A 60 -14.67 -3.63 -24.95
C ALA A 60 -14.64 -2.81 -23.65
N ARG A 61 -15.62 -1.91 -23.45
CA ARG A 61 -15.69 -1.08 -22.23
C ARG A 61 -15.99 -1.90 -20.97
N LYS A 62 -16.77 -2.97 -21.09
CA LYS A 62 -16.99 -3.96 -20.02
C LYS A 62 -15.69 -4.70 -19.68
N GLY A 63 -14.92 -5.10 -20.72
CA GLY A 63 -13.60 -5.71 -20.57
C GLY A 63 -12.61 -4.84 -19.80
N TRP A 64 -12.45 -3.58 -20.21
CA TRP A 64 -11.55 -2.62 -19.54
C TRP A 64 -11.92 -2.35 -18.09
N ALA A 65 -13.21 -2.20 -17.78
CA ALA A 65 -13.67 -2.02 -16.41
C ALA A 65 -13.30 -3.21 -15.51
N LYS A 66 -13.48 -4.44 -16.01
CA LYS A 66 -13.12 -5.67 -15.30
C LYS A 66 -11.60 -5.83 -15.14
N ALA A 67 -10.83 -5.49 -16.18
CA ALA A 67 -9.37 -5.52 -16.10
C ALA A 67 -8.86 -4.53 -15.04
N GLY A 68 -9.43 -3.32 -14.99
CA GLY A 68 -9.09 -2.31 -14.00
C GLY A 68 -9.38 -2.75 -12.56
N SER A 69 -10.52 -3.41 -12.30
CA SER A 69 -10.83 -3.91 -10.95
C SER A 69 -9.87 -5.01 -10.52
N ILE A 70 -9.57 -5.97 -11.40
CA ILE A 70 -8.61 -7.04 -11.11
C ILE A 70 -7.22 -6.45 -10.81
N LEU A 71 -6.80 -5.44 -11.56
CA LEU A 71 -5.52 -4.77 -11.31
C LEU A 71 -5.49 -4.09 -9.94
N ALA A 72 -6.57 -3.42 -9.55
CA ALA A 72 -6.69 -2.80 -8.23
C ALA A 72 -6.58 -3.83 -7.11
N ASP A 73 -7.27 -4.97 -7.24
CA ASP A 73 -7.23 -6.07 -6.26
C ASP A 73 -5.81 -6.64 -6.12
N ILE A 74 -5.09 -6.82 -7.24
CA ILE A 74 -3.69 -7.27 -7.25
C ILE A 74 -2.80 -6.27 -6.52
N VAL A 75 -2.97 -4.96 -6.77
CA VAL A 75 -2.19 -3.92 -6.10
C VAL A 75 -2.43 -3.94 -4.59
N ILE A 76 -3.69 -4.03 -4.15
CA ILE A 76 -4.03 -4.11 -2.72
C ILE A 76 -3.43 -5.36 -2.08
N ALA A 77 -3.50 -6.51 -2.76
CA ALA A 77 -2.93 -7.77 -2.27
C ALA A 77 -1.40 -7.68 -2.12
N VAL A 78 -0.70 -7.09 -3.09
CA VAL A 78 0.76 -6.88 -3.02
C VAL A 78 1.12 -5.96 -1.86
N LEU A 79 0.39 -4.86 -1.66
CA LEU A 79 0.60 -3.95 -0.54
C LEU A 79 0.36 -4.64 0.81
N ALA A 80 -0.71 -5.44 0.92
CA ALA A 80 -1.03 -6.18 2.13
C ALA A 80 0.03 -7.23 2.47
N ILE A 81 0.50 -8.01 1.48
CA ILE A 81 1.58 -8.99 1.67
C ILE A 81 2.88 -8.30 2.08
N GLY A 82 3.24 -7.20 1.41
CA GLY A 82 4.43 -6.42 1.77
C GLY A 82 4.35 -5.86 3.19
N PHE A 83 3.20 -5.32 3.59
CA PHE A 83 2.98 -4.82 4.94
C PHE A 83 3.00 -5.92 6.01
N LEU A 84 2.39 -7.08 5.72
CA LEU A 84 2.45 -8.24 6.62
C LEU A 84 3.87 -8.79 6.76
N GLY A 85 4.64 -8.84 5.67
CA GLY A 85 6.06 -9.22 5.71
C GLY A 85 6.88 -8.26 6.56
N LEU A 86 6.64 -6.97 6.44
CA LEU A 86 7.26 -5.93 7.26
C LEU A 86 6.90 -6.05 8.75
N LEU A 87 5.63 -6.33 9.08
CA LEU A 87 5.22 -6.57 10.46
C LEU A 87 5.83 -7.87 11.01
N PHE A 88 5.91 -8.90 10.19
CA PHE A 88 6.52 -10.18 10.56
C PHE A 88 7.99 -10.01 10.95
N THR A 89 8.78 -9.31 10.15
CA THR A 89 10.21 -9.06 10.46
C THR A 89 10.38 -8.21 11.70
N ARG A 90 9.45 -7.28 11.98
CA ARG A 90 9.43 -6.50 13.23
C ARG A 90 9.14 -7.35 14.47
N LEU A 91 8.17 -8.26 14.37
CA LEU A 91 7.70 -9.07 15.50
C LEU A 91 8.61 -10.27 15.78
N MET A 92 9.22 -10.84 14.74
CA MET A 92 10.05 -12.04 14.85
C MET A 92 11.44 -11.83 14.22
N PRO A 93 12.26 -10.91 14.79
CA PRO A 93 13.61 -10.63 14.26
C PRO A 93 14.55 -11.83 14.40
N SER A 94 14.27 -12.75 15.33
CA SER A 94 15.08 -13.94 15.61
C SER A 94 14.74 -15.14 14.72
N ILE A 95 13.69 -15.08 13.90
CA ILE A 95 13.49 -16.08 12.85
C ILE A 95 14.51 -15.73 11.77
N GLY A 96 15.62 -16.47 11.79
CA GLY A 96 16.81 -16.27 10.96
C GLY A 96 16.49 -16.36 9.48
N MET A 97 16.02 -15.24 8.92
CA MET A 97 16.05 -15.03 7.48
C MET A 97 17.52 -15.15 7.07
N PRO A 98 17.85 -16.02 6.10
CA PRO A 98 19.24 -16.22 5.67
C PRO A 98 19.82 -14.94 5.04
N TYR A 99 18.95 -13.99 4.69
CA TYR A 99 19.31 -12.69 4.14
C TYR A 99 18.79 -11.56 5.03
N VAL A 100 19.60 -10.51 5.16
CA VAL A 100 19.24 -9.24 5.77
C VAL A 100 19.25 -8.18 4.67
N LEU A 101 18.19 -7.37 4.61
CA LEU A 101 18.11 -6.23 3.72
C LEU A 101 18.60 -4.99 4.46
N GLU A 102 19.57 -4.30 3.88
CA GLU A 102 20.21 -3.14 4.48
C GLU A 102 20.22 -1.95 3.54
N VAL A 103 20.10 -0.76 4.13
CA VAL A 103 20.16 0.50 3.42
C VAL A 103 21.55 1.09 3.58
N VAL A 104 22.17 1.42 2.46
CA VAL A 104 23.54 1.95 2.44
C VAL A 104 23.54 3.39 2.94
N ALA A 105 24.18 3.62 4.09
CA ALA A 105 24.18 4.93 4.75
C ALA A 105 25.34 5.85 4.35
N THR A 106 26.44 5.29 3.83
CA THR A 106 27.68 6.04 3.58
C THR A 106 28.20 5.86 2.16
N PRO A 107 28.96 6.83 1.61
CA PRO A 107 29.50 6.74 0.25
C PRO A 107 30.79 5.91 0.17
N SER A 108 31.20 5.20 1.22
CA SER A 108 32.48 4.48 1.30
C SER A 108 32.67 3.40 0.23
N MET A 109 31.58 2.92 -0.38
CA MET A 109 31.59 1.94 -1.47
C MET A 109 31.07 2.51 -2.81
N ALA A 110 30.79 3.82 -2.87
CA ALA A 110 30.15 4.45 -4.04
C ALA A 110 31.09 4.69 -5.22
N SER A 111 32.40 4.62 -4.97
CA SER A 111 33.47 4.75 -5.96
C SER A 111 34.69 3.96 -5.50
N VAL A 112 35.59 3.63 -6.43
CA VAL A 112 36.83 2.92 -6.14
C VAL A 112 38.00 3.89 -6.32
N LEU A 113 38.83 4.05 -5.28
CA LEU A 113 40.08 4.80 -5.41
C LEU A 113 41.10 4.02 -6.24
N PRO A 114 41.99 4.69 -7.00
CA PRO A 114 42.94 4.01 -7.89
C PRO A 114 43.81 2.96 -7.19
N GLN A 115 44.23 3.20 -5.96
CA GLN A 115 45.04 2.26 -5.17
C GLN A 115 44.26 1.02 -4.70
N ASN A 116 42.92 1.08 -4.67
CA ASN A 116 42.06 -0.01 -4.24
C ASN A 116 41.55 -0.83 -5.44
N GLN A 117 41.87 -0.42 -6.67
CA GLN A 117 41.36 -1.06 -7.90
C GLN A 117 41.76 -2.54 -8.00
N SER A 118 42.90 -2.94 -7.42
CA SER A 118 43.36 -4.33 -7.37
C SER A 118 42.51 -5.24 -6.49
N HIS A 119 41.70 -4.69 -5.59
CA HIS A 119 40.83 -5.46 -4.69
C HIS A 119 39.45 -5.73 -5.31
N VAL A 120 39.06 -5.01 -6.36
CA VAL A 120 37.72 -5.09 -6.93
C VAL A 120 37.61 -6.26 -7.89
N ARG A 121 36.64 -7.15 -7.69
CA ARG A 121 36.42 -8.30 -8.57
C ARG A 121 35.69 -7.89 -9.84
N GLU A 122 35.90 -8.65 -10.90
CA GLU A 122 35.16 -8.47 -12.15
C GLU A 122 33.65 -8.65 -11.89
N GLY A 123 32.86 -7.63 -12.24
CA GLY A 123 31.40 -7.62 -12.04
C GLY A 123 30.93 -6.93 -10.76
N ASP A 124 31.82 -6.58 -9.83
CA ASP A 124 31.47 -5.79 -8.66
C ASP A 124 31.03 -4.38 -9.10
N LYS A 125 29.85 -3.98 -8.63
CA LYS A 125 29.28 -2.67 -8.92
C LYS A 125 29.48 -1.74 -7.72
N PRO A 126 29.69 -0.44 -7.96
CA PRO A 126 29.67 0.53 -6.87
C PRO A 126 28.33 0.49 -6.13
N ILE A 127 28.40 0.51 -4.81
CA ILE A 127 27.27 0.51 -3.90
C ILE A 127 27.08 1.94 -3.39
N LYS A 128 25.98 2.59 -3.80
CA LYS A 128 25.77 4.00 -3.51
C LYS A 128 24.92 4.20 -2.26
N VAL A 129 25.02 5.39 -1.68
CA VAL A 129 24.09 5.84 -0.62
C VAL A 129 22.66 5.69 -1.12
N ASP A 130 21.76 5.24 -0.23
CA ASP A 130 20.35 4.95 -0.51
C ASP A 130 20.10 3.73 -1.42
N ASP A 131 21.12 2.96 -1.78
CA ASP A 131 20.90 1.63 -2.37
C ASP A 131 20.38 0.68 -1.28
N LEU A 132 19.45 -0.20 -1.67
CA LEU A 132 19.03 -1.34 -0.85
C LEU A 132 19.84 -2.56 -1.28
N ILE A 133 20.58 -3.16 -0.35
CA ILE A 133 21.38 -4.35 -0.60
C ILE A 133 20.86 -5.55 0.20
N ALA A 134 21.19 -6.75 -0.27
CA ALA A 134 20.98 -7.98 0.50
C ALA A 134 22.33 -8.57 0.92
N VAL A 135 22.48 -8.80 2.21
CA VAL A 135 23.61 -9.54 2.80
C VAL A 135 23.14 -10.90 3.29
N LYS A 136 23.93 -11.93 3.06
CA LYS A 136 23.67 -13.31 3.52
C LYS A 136 24.34 -13.50 4.88
N ARG A 137 23.58 -13.97 5.87
CA ARG A 137 24.14 -14.37 7.17
C ARG A 137 25.12 -15.53 7.00
N ILE A 138 26.16 -15.54 7.82
CA ILE A 138 27.20 -16.56 7.83
C ILE A 138 27.30 -17.17 9.24
N ASP A 139 27.70 -18.43 9.29
CA ASP A 139 27.89 -19.16 10.55
C ASP A 139 29.38 -19.35 10.90
N SER A 140 30.29 -19.12 9.94
CA SER A 140 31.74 -19.19 10.12
C SER A 140 32.47 -18.14 9.27
N LEU A 141 33.64 -17.69 9.73
CA LEU A 141 34.56 -16.86 8.94
C LEU A 141 35.11 -17.58 7.71
N ASP A 142 35.10 -18.91 7.68
CA ASP A 142 35.54 -19.70 6.52
C ASP A 142 34.68 -19.49 5.27
N GLU A 143 33.46 -18.95 5.44
CA GLU A 143 32.58 -18.58 4.33
C GLU A 143 33.04 -17.29 3.63
N ILE A 144 33.89 -16.48 4.27
CA ILE A 144 34.39 -15.20 3.75
C ILE A 144 35.64 -15.43 2.91
N LYS A 145 35.67 -14.83 1.73
CA LYS A 145 36.83 -14.82 0.84
C LYS A 145 37.45 -13.44 0.79
N LEU A 146 38.76 -13.41 0.54
CA LEU A 146 39.49 -12.16 0.33
C LEU A 146 38.81 -11.35 -0.77
N TYR A 147 38.52 -10.08 -0.50
CA TYR A 147 37.78 -9.15 -1.35
C TYR A 147 36.25 -9.32 -1.43
N ASP A 148 35.65 -10.18 -0.61
CA ASP A 148 34.20 -10.11 -0.39
C ASP A 148 33.83 -8.76 0.24
N ILE A 149 32.64 -8.27 -0.08
CA ILE A 149 32.05 -7.11 0.59
C ILE A 149 31.19 -7.64 1.74
N ILE A 150 31.40 -7.16 2.95
CA ILE A 150 30.64 -7.55 4.13
C ILE A 150 29.97 -6.35 4.77
N SER A 151 28.85 -6.59 5.45
CA SER A 151 28.25 -5.66 6.39
C SER A 151 28.56 -6.10 7.81
N TYR A 152 28.97 -5.15 8.66
CA TYR A 152 29.27 -5.41 10.07
C TYR A 152 28.93 -4.22 10.95
N ASP A 153 28.61 -4.51 12.21
CA ASP A 153 28.35 -3.51 13.25
C ASP A 153 29.67 -3.10 13.91
N ASN A 154 30.10 -1.87 13.65
CA ASN A 154 31.33 -1.32 14.20
C ASN A 154 31.13 -0.91 15.68
N PRO A 155 32.13 -1.10 16.57
CA PRO A 155 32.11 -0.61 17.95
C PRO A 155 31.73 0.86 18.15
N ASP A 156 31.84 1.70 17.12
CA ASP A 156 31.38 3.10 17.16
C ASP A 156 29.84 3.27 17.05
N GLY A 157 29.11 2.16 16.94
CA GLY A 157 27.66 2.11 16.85
C GLY A 157 27.10 2.30 15.44
N ARG A 158 27.94 2.32 14.41
CA ARG A 158 27.52 2.41 13.00
C ARG A 158 27.69 1.07 12.29
N ASN A 159 26.80 0.81 11.34
CA ASN A 159 26.92 -0.33 10.44
C ASN A 159 27.74 0.08 9.21
N TYR A 160 28.79 -0.70 8.89
CA TYR A 160 29.70 -0.46 7.79
C TYR A 160 29.60 -1.57 6.75
N ILE A 161 29.56 -1.18 5.48
CA ILE A 161 29.55 -2.10 4.33
C ILE A 161 30.88 -1.89 3.61
N HIS A 162 31.85 -2.78 3.79
CA HIS A 162 33.22 -2.60 3.29
C HIS A 162 33.79 -3.91 2.73
N ARG A 163 34.89 -3.78 1.98
CA ARG A 163 35.57 -4.91 1.35
C ARG A 163 36.62 -5.50 2.28
N VAL A 164 36.67 -6.83 2.35
CA VAL A 164 37.68 -7.59 3.11
C VAL A 164 39.03 -7.49 2.40
N VAL A 165 40.02 -6.92 3.08
CA VAL A 165 41.39 -6.76 2.56
C VAL A 165 42.40 -7.67 3.25
N GLU A 166 42.05 -8.25 4.40
CA GLU A 166 42.86 -9.25 5.10
C GLU A 166 41.95 -10.26 5.80
N ILE A 167 42.35 -11.53 5.81
CA ILE A 167 41.70 -12.59 6.58
C ILE A 167 42.73 -13.19 7.53
N ALA A 168 42.42 -13.15 8.83
CA ALA A 168 43.16 -13.83 9.88
C ALA A 168 42.31 -14.97 10.46
N GLU A 169 42.89 -15.76 11.37
CA GLU A 169 42.23 -16.95 11.94
C GLU A 169 40.92 -16.64 12.70
N SER A 170 40.84 -15.46 13.34
CA SER A 170 39.72 -15.08 14.21
C SER A 170 39.05 -13.76 13.85
N TYR A 171 39.54 -13.06 12.83
CA TYR A 171 39.02 -11.76 12.42
C TYR A 171 39.35 -11.47 10.97
N VAL A 172 38.66 -10.48 10.41
CA VAL A 172 38.98 -9.88 9.11
C VAL A 172 39.30 -8.40 9.27
N ILE A 173 40.09 -7.86 8.36
CA ILE A 173 40.29 -6.41 8.20
C ILE A 173 39.53 -5.97 6.95
N THR A 174 38.81 -4.85 7.07
CA THR A 174 38.00 -4.31 5.98
C THR A 174 38.39 -2.88 5.65
N GLN A 175 38.12 -2.49 4.41
CA GLN A 175 38.36 -1.15 3.89
C GLN A 175 37.26 -0.79 2.89
N GLY A 176 36.75 0.45 2.99
CA GLY A 176 35.86 1.00 1.97
C GLY A 176 36.59 1.25 0.65
N ASP A 177 35.97 0.91 -0.48
CA ASP A 177 36.56 1.11 -1.82
C ASP A 177 36.94 2.58 -2.08
N ALA A 178 36.22 3.53 -1.46
CA ALA A 178 36.45 4.98 -1.53
C ALA A 178 37.39 5.52 -0.44
N ASN A 179 37.94 4.67 0.44
CA ASN A 179 38.76 5.07 1.58
C ASN A 179 40.25 4.85 1.31
N ASN A 180 41.10 5.75 1.84
CA ASN A 180 42.55 5.67 1.67
C ASN A 180 43.25 4.69 2.61
N VAL A 181 42.61 4.33 3.72
CA VAL A 181 43.14 3.46 4.78
C VAL A 181 42.08 2.44 5.15
N ASP A 182 42.52 1.30 5.67
CA ASP A 182 41.63 0.32 6.30
C ASP A 182 40.95 0.90 7.55
N ASP A 183 39.92 0.21 8.01
CA ASP A 183 39.09 0.68 9.12
C ASP A 183 39.81 0.67 10.48
N GLY A 184 40.97 0.02 10.59
CA GLY A 184 41.73 -0.10 11.84
C GLY A 184 41.05 -0.98 12.90
N VAL A 185 40.00 -1.73 12.52
CA VAL A 185 39.20 -2.59 13.41
C VAL A 185 39.35 -4.05 13.01
N LYS A 186 39.57 -4.91 14.02
CA LYS A 186 39.53 -6.36 13.86
C LYS A 186 38.08 -6.82 13.92
N VAL A 187 37.49 -7.11 12.76
CA VAL A 187 36.09 -7.50 12.65
C VAL A 187 35.98 -9.00 12.93
N THR A 188 35.39 -9.35 14.09
CA THR A 188 35.14 -10.74 14.50
C THR A 188 33.77 -11.22 13.99
N LEU A 189 33.54 -12.54 13.99
CA LEU A 189 32.31 -13.15 13.45
C LEU A 189 31.02 -12.57 14.06
N ASP A 190 31.02 -12.26 15.36
CA ASP A 190 29.89 -11.70 16.08
C ASP A 190 29.53 -10.26 15.68
N MET A 191 30.48 -9.54 15.07
CA MET A 191 30.26 -8.20 14.52
C MET A 191 29.65 -8.26 13.11
N ILE A 192 29.78 -9.38 12.40
CA ILE A 192 29.39 -9.47 10.99
C ILE A 192 27.88 -9.71 10.88
N VAL A 193 27.21 -8.82 10.16
CA VAL A 193 25.79 -8.98 9.83
C VAL A 193 25.62 -9.96 8.67
N GLY A 194 26.49 -9.87 7.65
CA GLY A 194 26.52 -10.82 6.54
C GLY A 194 27.42 -10.43 5.37
N VAL A 195 27.51 -11.32 4.39
CA VAL A 195 28.27 -11.13 3.14
C VAL A 195 27.35 -10.62 2.04
N TYR A 196 27.77 -9.56 1.35
CA TYR A 196 27.02 -8.99 0.22
C TYR A 196 26.79 -10.02 -0.88
N THR A 197 25.55 -10.15 -1.31
CA THR A 197 25.12 -11.16 -2.29
C THR A 197 25.33 -10.76 -3.75
N GLY A 198 25.73 -9.51 -4.01
CA GLY A 198 25.70 -8.91 -5.36
C GLY A 198 24.34 -8.32 -5.75
N PHE A 199 23.33 -8.46 -4.90
CA PHE A 199 22.00 -7.88 -5.11
C PHE A 199 21.92 -6.45 -4.58
N GLN A 200 21.66 -5.48 -5.46
CA GLN A 200 21.36 -4.10 -5.12
C GLN A 200 20.17 -3.57 -5.92
N ILE A 201 19.29 -2.82 -5.26
CA ILE A 201 18.26 -2.00 -5.90
C ILE A 201 18.59 -0.54 -5.62
N PRO A 202 18.87 0.27 -6.67
CA PRO A 202 19.26 1.65 -6.46
C PRO A 202 18.06 2.52 -6.05
N TYR A 203 18.34 3.55 -5.24
CA TYR A 203 17.40 4.62 -4.85
C TYR A 203 16.16 4.22 -4.03
N ILE A 204 16.01 2.96 -3.62
CA ILE A 204 14.86 2.53 -2.82
C ILE A 204 15.15 2.48 -1.31
N GLY A 205 16.41 2.63 -0.92
CA GLY A 205 16.86 2.52 0.46
C GLY A 205 16.15 3.49 1.40
N THR A 206 16.00 4.77 1.01
CA THR A 206 15.27 5.75 1.82
C THR A 206 13.81 5.35 2.06
N VAL A 207 13.15 4.80 1.05
CA VAL A 207 11.76 4.31 1.16
C VAL A 207 11.70 3.10 2.09
N THR A 208 12.62 2.16 1.94
CA THR A 208 12.69 0.97 2.81
C THR A 208 12.98 1.36 4.26
N PHE A 209 13.92 2.27 4.49
CA PHE A 209 14.24 2.80 5.82
C PHE A 209 13.02 3.46 6.46
N TYR A 210 12.31 4.30 5.70
CA TYR A 210 11.07 4.91 6.17
C TYR A 210 10.03 3.84 6.52
N LEU A 211 9.76 2.88 5.63
CA LEU A 211 8.77 1.82 5.87
C LEU A 211 9.10 0.97 7.10
N GLN A 212 10.37 0.70 7.37
CA GLN A 212 10.82 -0.05 8.57
C GLN A 212 10.77 0.76 9.87
N SER A 213 10.68 2.09 9.79
CA SER A 213 10.57 2.96 10.96
C SER A 213 9.19 2.88 11.63
N ASP A 214 9.12 3.28 12.91
CA ASP A 214 7.84 3.36 13.63
C ASP A 214 6.81 4.28 12.93
N TYR A 215 7.29 5.38 12.32
CA TYR A 215 6.45 6.30 11.56
C TYR A 215 5.95 5.69 10.25
N GLY A 216 6.79 4.95 9.54
CA GLY A 216 6.38 4.26 8.31
C GLY A 216 5.36 3.16 8.58
N ILE A 217 5.55 2.38 9.64
CA ILE A 217 4.59 1.35 10.06
C ILE A 217 3.26 1.99 10.46
N LEU A 218 3.28 3.10 11.22
CA LEU A 218 2.07 3.85 11.55
C LEU A 218 1.36 4.36 10.28
N GLY A 219 2.11 4.93 9.34
CA GLY A 219 1.56 5.40 8.06
C GLY A 219 0.92 4.29 7.23
N MET A 220 1.59 3.15 7.10
CA MET A 220 1.06 1.96 6.41
C MET A 220 -0.17 1.39 7.12
N SER A 221 -0.20 1.41 8.45
CA SER A 221 -1.36 1.00 9.25
C SER A 221 -2.56 1.91 9.01
N CYS A 222 -2.34 3.23 8.95
CA CYS A 222 -3.39 4.21 8.62
C CYS A 222 -3.90 4.01 7.19
N LEU A 223 -3.01 3.77 6.21
CA LEU A 223 -3.39 3.50 4.83
C LEU A 223 -4.23 2.23 4.72
N ALA A 224 -3.81 1.14 5.35
CA ALA A 224 -4.57 -0.11 5.40
C ALA A 224 -5.95 0.09 6.03
N TYR A 225 -6.03 0.85 7.13
CA TYR A 225 -7.30 1.21 7.76
C TYR A 225 -8.22 1.97 6.79
N VAL A 226 -7.71 2.98 6.09
CA VAL A 226 -8.50 3.79 5.14
C VAL A 226 -9.04 2.93 3.99
N ILE A 227 -8.22 2.03 3.44
CA ILE A 227 -8.64 1.10 2.38
C ILE A 227 -9.79 0.21 2.89
N ILE A 228 -9.62 -0.43 4.05
CA ILE A 228 -10.63 -1.30 4.64
C ILE A 228 -11.91 -0.53 4.96
N ALA A 229 -11.80 0.67 5.55
CA ALA A 229 -12.94 1.51 5.88
C ALA A 229 -13.71 1.93 4.62
N ALA A 230 -13.00 2.26 3.54
CA ALA A 230 -13.60 2.58 2.25
C ALA A 230 -14.32 1.36 1.64
N GLU A 231 -13.72 0.18 1.66
CA GLU A 231 -14.36 -1.05 1.19
C GLU A 231 -15.65 -1.37 1.96
N ILE A 232 -15.60 -1.29 3.29
CA ILE A 232 -16.79 -1.48 4.14
C ILE A 232 -17.87 -0.46 3.81
N TYR A 233 -17.49 0.82 3.66
CA TYR A 233 -18.41 1.89 3.30
C TYR A 233 -19.07 1.63 1.94
N PHE A 234 -18.29 1.37 0.90
CA PHE A 234 -18.80 1.13 -0.45
C PHE A 234 -19.66 -0.13 -0.53
N ALA A 235 -19.27 -1.22 0.16
CA ALA A 235 -20.07 -2.43 0.25
C ALA A 235 -21.43 -2.17 0.93
N ALA A 236 -21.44 -1.35 1.98
CA ALA A 236 -22.64 -1.00 2.72
C ALA A 236 -23.61 -0.15 1.87
N ILE A 237 -23.12 0.80 1.08
CA ILE A 237 -23.92 1.60 0.15
C ILE A 237 -24.39 0.76 -1.04
N GLY A 238 -23.49 -0.03 -1.64
CA GLY A 238 -23.80 -0.92 -2.75
C GLY A 238 -24.92 -1.91 -2.41
N SER A 239 -24.88 -2.51 -1.21
CA SER A 239 -25.96 -3.40 -0.73
C SER A 239 -27.30 -2.68 -0.58
N ALA A 240 -27.31 -1.42 -0.15
CA ALA A 240 -28.53 -0.62 -0.05
C ALA A 240 -29.13 -0.33 -1.45
N ARG A 241 -28.28 0.08 -2.41
CA ARG A 241 -28.67 0.29 -3.81
C ARG A 241 -29.18 -0.99 -4.45
N GLU A 242 -28.52 -2.13 -4.23
CA GLU A 242 -28.95 -3.41 -4.79
C GLU A 242 -30.33 -3.83 -4.26
N LYS A 243 -30.59 -3.67 -2.95
CA LYS A 243 -31.91 -3.93 -2.37
C LYS A 243 -32.98 -3.03 -2.98
N ARG A 244 -32.68 -1.74 -3.17
CA ARG A 244 -33.58 -0.80 -3.83
C ARG A 244 -33.85 -1.21 -5.28
N LEU A 245 -32.82 -1.62 -6.01
CA LEU A 245 -32.94 -2.08 -7.39
C LEU A 245 -33.80 -3.35 -7.52
N LYS A 246 -33.64 -4.32 -6.62
CA LYS A 246 -34.50 -5.52 -6.57
C LYS A 246 -35.97 -5.16 -6.36
N SER A 247 -36.25 -4.18 -5.50
CA SER A 247 -37.64 -3.71 -5.31
C SER A 247 -38.26 -3.16 -6.60
N TYR A 248 -37.46 -2.51 -7.46
CA TYR A 248 -37.91 -2.08 -8.79
C TYR A 248 -38.14 -3.25 -9.74
N ASP A 249 -37.26 -4.27 -9.72
CA ASP A 249 -37.44 -5.45 -10.55
C ASP A 249 -38.74 -6.20 -10.20
N ASP A 250 -39.08 -6.30 -8.92
CA ASP A 250 -40.35 -6.88 -8.46
C ASP A 250 -41.56 -6.03 -8.91
N ILE A 251 -41.44 -4.70 -8.86
CA ILE A 251 -42.49 -3.78 -9.35
C ILE A 251 -42.66 -3.93 -10.86
N PHE A 252 -41.59 -3.94 -11.64
CA PHE A 252 -41.65 -4.10 -13.09
C PHE A 252 -42.24 -5.45 -13.49
N ALA A 253 -41.88 -6.53 -12.78
CA ALA A 253 -42.44 -7.85 -13.01
C ALA A 253 -43.94 -7.92 -12.72
N SER A 254 -44.41 -7.27 -11.65
CA SER A 254 -45.82 -7.29 -11.24
C SER A 254 -46.72 -6.34 -12.03
N THR A 255 -46.18 -5.22 -12.53
CA THR A 255 -46.95 -4.19 -13.24
C THR A 255 -46.79 -4.24 -14.76
N GLY A 256 -45.80 -4.96 -15.27
CA GLY A 256 -45.41 -4.93 -16.68
C GLY A 256 -44.70 -3.64 -17.10
N ALA A 257 -44.42 -2.72 -16.16
CA ALA A 257 -43.73 -1.48 -16.43
C ALA A 257 -42.29 -1.73 -16.93
N ARG A 258 -41.81 -0.85 -17.82
CA ARG A 258 -40.48 -0.93 -18.42
C ARG A 258 -39.79 0.42 -18.36
N ILE A 259 -38.50 0.41 -18.02
CA ILE A 259 -37.66 1.61 -18.09
C ILE A 259 -37.56 2.05 -19.55
N VAL A 260 -38.02 3.27 -19.86
CA VAL A 260 -37.84 3.89 -21.18
C VAL A 260 -37.02 5.17 -21.00
N THR A 261 -35.77 5.13 -21.43
CA THR A 261 -34.89 6.30 -21.43
C THR A 261 -35.26 7.18 -22.62
N TYR A 262 -35.87 8.33 -22.35
CA TYR A 262 -36.07 9.39 -23.33
C TYR A 262 -34.94 10.40 -23.19
N SER A 263 -34.32 10.78 -24.31
CA SER A 263 -33.43 11.94 -24.34
C SER A 263 -34.30 13.19 -24.47
N ASP A 264 -34.93 13.59 -23.38
CA ASP A 264 -35.53 14.92 -23.24
C ASP A 264 -34.39 15.94 -23.05
N PRO A 265 -34.33 17.08 -23.78
CA PRO A 265 -33.39 18.16 -23.47
C PRO A 265 -33.42 18.65 -22.01
N ASN A 266 -34.44 18.27 -21.21
CA ASN A 266 -34.56 18.59 -19.78
C ASN A 266 -34.31 17.41 -18.80
N GLY A 267 -33.96 16.21 -19.26
CA GLY A 267 -33.46 15.11 -18.39
C GLY A 267 -34.51 14.20 -17.72
N THR A 268 -35.74 14.12 -18.24
CA THR A 268 -36.82 13.29 -17.64
C THR A 268 -36.89 11.87 -18.24
N ILE A 269 -36.79 10.82 -17.41
CA ILE A 269 -37.08 9.42 -17.80
C ILE A 269 -38.57 9.15 -17.55
N SER A 270 -39.30 8.66 -18.56
CA SER A 270 -40.74 8.35 -18.47
C SER A 270 -41.02 6.88 -18.81
N PHE A 271 -42.05 6.29 -18.22
CA PHE A 271 -42.45 4.89 -18.42
C PHE A 271 -43.74 4.88 -19.30
N ASN A 272 -43.73 4.13 -20.42
CA ASN A 272 -44.77 4.10 -21.48
C ASN A 272 -46.01 3.26 -21.08
N LYS A 273 -47.28 3.38 -21.51
CA LYS A 273 -48.16 4.46 -22.04
C LYS A 273 -49.54 4.45 -21.32
N ASP A 274 -49.74 3.57 -20.34
CA ASP A 274 -50.98 3.45 -19.55
C ASP A 274 -50.85 4.03 -18.14
N TYR A 275 -49.68 4.57 -17.80
CA TYR A 275 -49.45 5.35 -16.58
C TYR A 275 -48.55 6.54 -16.95
N VAL A 276 -49.19 7.63 -17.36
CA VAL A 276 -48.53 8.92 -17.61
C VAL A 276 -48.87 9.82 -16.42
N GLY A 277 -47.98 9.87 -15.43
CA GLY A 277 -48.04 10.87 -14.36
C GLY A 277 -47.58 12.22 -14.91
N THR A 278 -48.41 13.25 -14.76
CA THR A 278 -48.08 14.65 -15.06
C THR A 278 -47.61 15.34 -13.78
N ILE A 279 -46.66 16.27 -13.87
CA ILE A 279 -46.22 17.12 -12.75
C ILE A 279 -47.32 18.17 -12.50
N ASP A 280 -48.02 18.07 -11.36
CA ASP A 280 -48.92 19.11 -10.84
C ASP A 280 -48.43 19.47 -9.42
N GLU A 281 -47.99 20.72 -9.23
CA GLU A 281 -47.45 21.23 -7.96
C GLU A 281 -48.54 21.46 -6.88
N SER A 282 -49.81 21.17 -7.16
CA SER A 282 -50.92 21.70 -6.35
C SER A 282 -51.80 20.70 -5.59
N LYS A 283 -51.54 19.38 -5.57
CA LYS A 283 -52.50 18.43 -4.96
C LYS A 283 -51.91 17.43 -3.97
N THR A 284 -52.44 17.54 -2.75
CA THR A 284 -52.44 16.56 -1.67
C THR A 284 -53.05 15.23 -2.14
N MET A 285 -52.28 14.14 -1.96
CA MET A 285 -52.56 12.69 -2.11
C MET A 285 -54.05 12.25 -2.21
N PRO A 286 -54.39 11.15 -2.94
CA PRO A 286 -53.69 9.84 -2.83
C PRO A 286 -53.67 8.97 -4.11
N THR A 287 -52.51 8.66 -4.69
CA THR A 287 -52.42 7.66 -5.79
C THR A 287 -51.07 6.97 -5.90
N LYS A 288 -51.11 5.86 -6.64
CA LYS A 288 -50.16 4.75 -6.85
C LYS A 288 -48.91 5.17 -7.66
N ASP A 289 -48.33 6.31 -7.34
CA ASP A 289 -47.34 6.98 -8.16
C ASP A 289 -46.01 7.06 -7.42
N ILE A 290 -44.97 6.43 -7.99
CA ILE A 290 -43.60 6.54 -7.47
C ILE A 290 -43.00 7.80 -8.10
N THR A 291 -42.91 8.86 -7.31
CA THR A 291 -42.35 10.14 -7.70
C THR A 291 -40.83 10.14 -7.47
N PHE A 292 -40.05 10.47 -8.49
CA PHE A 292 -38.62 10.72 -8.36
C PHE A 292 -38.37 12.23 -8.31
N LYS A 293 -37.67 12.69 -7.27
CA LYS A 293 -37.36 14.11 -7.05
C LYS A 293 -35.88 14.34 -7.31
N ARG A 294 -35.54 15.44 -7.96
CA ARG A 294 -34.20 16.03 -7.96
C ARG A 294 -34.12 17.12 -6.89
#